data_AF-A0A3L6DHR5-F1
#
_entry.id   AF-A0A3L6DHR5-F1
#
_cell.length_a   1.000
_cell.length_b   1.000
_cell.length_c   1.000
_cell.angle_alpha   90.00
_cell.angle_beta   90.00
_cell.angle_gamma   90.00
#
_symmetry.space_group_name_H-M   'P 1'
#
loop_
_entity.id
_entity.type
_entity.pdbx_description
1 polymer ?
#
loop_
_entity_poly.entity_id
_entity_poly.type
_entity_poly.pdbx_seq_one_letter_code
_entity_poly.pdbx_strand_id
1 'polypeptide(L)'
;MVSMLPKDLPFTVFVPSVDSFTRVLRLQGSKSNASTGDQEAATDTDTNTYAILSRVLGFSAVPRRLLAADVPVPPRGAGAVRLLDSVSGLRLYASRDARGALVVNGVRSECVDIIRGETVVHVLAGVLMDAEFERSFGGI
;
A
#
# COMPACT_ATOMS: atom_id res chain seq x y z
N MET A 1 -0.33 8.39 4.94
CA MET A 1 -1.05 7.15 4.61
C MET A 1 -1.71 6.53 5.85
N VAL A 2 -0.96 6.01 6.83
CA VAL A 2 -1.55 5.30 8.00
C VAL A 2 -2.47 6.18 8.87
N SER A 3 -2.27 7.50 8.89
CA SER A 3 -3.13 8.45 9.63
C SER A 3 -4.58 8.52 9.15
N MET A 4 -4.89 7.99 7.97
CA MET A 4 -6.24 7.97 7.40
C MET A 4 -7.10 6.80 7.89
N LEU A 5 -6.52 5.89 8.69
CA LEU A 5 -7.20 4.69 9.16
C LEU A 5 -7.85 4.91 10.53
N PRO A 6 -9.00 4.27 10.79
CA PRO A 6 -9.57 4.23 12.13
C PRO A 6 -8.61 3.52 13.09
N LYS A 7 -8.44 4.07 14.30
CA LYS A 7 -7.49 3.55 15.30
C LYS A 7 -8.04 2.36 16.11
N ASP A 8 -9.36 2.24 16.14
CA ASP A 8 -10.11 1.37 17.04
C ASP A 8 -10.78 0.20 16.31
N LEU A 9 -10.30 -0.12 15.11
CA LEU A 9 -10.81 -1.23 14.32
C LEU A 9 -9.65 -2.12 13.83
N PRO A 10 -9.88 -3.43 13.71
CA PRO A 10 -8.85 -4.38 13.32
C PRO A 10 -8.60 -4.31 11.81
N PHE A 11 -7.73 -3.40 11.38
CA PHE A 11 -7.27 -3.30 10.00
C PHE A 11 -5.86 -3.88 9.83
N THR A 12 -5.57 -4.31 8.61
CA THR A 12 -4.21 -4.55 8.15
C THR A 12 -3.95 -3.68 6.93
N VAL A 13 -2.85 -2.93 6.94
CA VAL A 13 -2.51 -2.06 5.83
C VAL A 13 -1.11 -2.32 5.33
N PHE A 14 -1.02 -2.54 4.03
CA PHE A 14 0.22 -2.69 3.30
C PHE A 14 0.62 -1.33 2.76
N VAL A 15 1.68 -0.75 3.33
CA VAL A 15 2.19 0.56 2.93
C VAL A 15 3.49 0.40 2.14
N PRO A 16 3.68 1.15 1.05
CA PRO A 16 4.98 1.17 0.38
C PRO A 16 6.04 1.82 1.29
N SER A 17 7.29 1.39 1.14
CA SER A 17 8.43 2.12 1.68
C SER A 17 8.54 3.50 1.02
N VAL A 18 9.23 4.43 1.67
CA VAL A 18 9.42 5.80 1.16
C VAL A 18 10.07 5.77 -0.23
N ASP A 19 11.06 4.88 -0.42
CA ASP A 19 11.76 4.72 -1.69
C ASP A 19 10.83 4.19 -2.79
N SER A 20 10.02 3.18 -2.48
CA SER A 20 9.06 2.60 -3.44
C SER A 20 7.94 3.57 -3.80
N PHE A 21 7.45 4.33 -2.82
CA PHE A 21 6.45 5.36 -3.05
C PHE A 21 6.98 6.47 -3.96
N THR A 22 8.19 6.97 -3.68
CA THR A 22 8.84 8.05 -4.45
C THR A 22 9.12 7.60 -5.90
N ARG A 23 9.56 6.36 -6.09
CA ARG A 23 9.88 5.80 -7.40
C ARG A 23 8.65 5.68 -8.30
N VAL A 24 7.54 5.16 -7.76
CA VAL A 24 6.35 4.82 -8.57
C VAL A 24 5.49 6.04 -8.84
N LEU A 25 5.28 6.88 -7.84
CA LEU A 25 4.31 7.97 -7.98
C LEU A 25 4.93 9.28 -8.42
N ARG A 26 6.28 9.43 -8.39
CA ARG A 26 7.00 10.70 -8.66
C ARG A 26 6.40 11.91 -7.93
N LEU A 27 5.59 11.69 -6.89
CA LEU A 27 5.05 12.70 -6.00
C LEU A 27 6.23 13.20 -5.16
N GLN A 28 7.07 14.05 -5.76
CA GLN A 28 7.98 14.87 -5.01
C GLN A 28 7.09 15.71 -4.11
N GLY A 29 7.05 15.37 -2.82
CA GLY A 29 6.38 16.20 -1.83
C GLY A 29 6.85 17.63 -2.03
N SER A 30 5.90 18.55 -2.22
CA SER A 30 6.08 19.98 -2.51
C SER A 30 7.47 20.50 -2.19
N LYS A 31 8.38 20.34 -3.16
CA LYS A 31 9.57 21.17 -3.35
C LYS A 31 9.42 21.91 -4.67
N SER A 32 8.23 22.42 -4.95
CA SER A 32 8.12 23.57 -5.83
C SER A 32 8.67 24.75 -5.03
N ASN A 33 9.82 25.24 -5.47
CA ASN A 33 10.36 26.51 -5.06
C ASN A 33 9.24 27.55 -5.14
N ALA A 34 8.98 28.24 -4.04
CA ALA A 34 8.15 29.42 -4.06
C ALA A 34 8.73 30.47 -5.04
N SER A 35 7.80 31.18 -5.69
CA SER A 35 7.93 32.32 -6.62
C SER A 35 7.92 31.92 -8.11
N THR A 36 6.96 32.35 -8.93
CA THR A 36 6.16 33.59 -8.88
C THR A 36 4.84 33.39 -9.61
N GLY A 37 3.73 33.84 -9.00
CA GLY A 37 2.42 34.00 -9.64
C GLY A 37 1.51 32.77 -9.53
N ASP A 38 0.22 33.04 -9.35
CA ASP A 38 -0.91 32.12 -9.52
C ASP A 38 -1.32 31.30 -8.28
N GLN A 39 -2.04 31.99 -7.41
CA GLN A 39 -2.73 31.52 -6.20
C GLN A 39 -3.89 30.51 -6.47
N GLU A 40 -3.97 29.91 -7.67
CA GLU A 40 -4.98 28.93 -8.07
C GLU A 40 -4.43 27.49 -8.21
N ALA A 41 -3.10 27.29 -8.24
CA ALA A 41 -2.49 25.97 -8.48
C ALA A 41 -2.24 25.12 -7.21
N ALA A 42 -2.44 25.69 -6.02
CA ALA A 42 -2.17 24.99 -4.75
C ALA A 42 -3.25 23.95 -4.38
N THR A 43 -4.48 24.10 -4.87
CA THR A 43 -5.61 23.22 -4.52
C THR A 43 -5.66 21.93 -5.35
N ASP A 44 -5.24 21.97 -6.62
CA ASP A 44 -5.30 20.81 -7.51
C ASP A 44 -4.21 19.77 -7.19
N THR A 45 -3.02 20.23 -6.79
CA THR A 45 -1.88 19.36 -6.49
C THR A 45 -2.13 18.51 -5.24
N ASP A 46 -2.73 19.12 -4.21
CA ASP A 46 -3.10 18.45 -2.97
C ASP A 46 -4.28 17.49 -3.19
N THR A 47 -5.31 17.92 -3.93
CA THR A 47 -6.49 17.10 -4.24
C THR A 47 -6.11 15.84 -5.03
N ASN A 48 -5.25 15.97 -6.05
CA ASN A 48 -4.78 14.83 -6.83
C ASN A 48 -3.93 13.87 -5.97
N THR A 49 -3.10 14.41 -5.08
CA THR A 49 -2.31 13.60 -4.12
C THR A 49 -3.22 12.80 -3.20
N TYR A 50 -4.26 13.42 -2.62
CA TYR A 50 -5.23 12.71 -1.77
C TYR A 50 -6.03 11.66 -2.55
N ALA A 51 -6.41 11.92 -3.80
CA ALA A 51 -7.11 10.97 -4.65
C ALA A 51 -6.25 9.72 -4.93
N ILE A 52 -4.98 9.92 -5.32
CA ILE A 52 -4.01 8.84 -5.52
C ILE A 52 -3.81 8.05 -4.23
N LEU A 53 -3.55 8.73 -3.11
CA LEU A 53 -3.35 8.09 -1.81
C LEU A 53 -4.57 7.29 -1.36
N SER A 54 -5.76 7.83 -1.55
CA SER A 54 -7.01 7.16 -1.18
C SER A 54 -7.25 5.91 -2.02
N ARG A 55 -6.94 5.95 -3.33
CA ARG A 55 -7.05 4.79 -4.21
C ARG A 55 -6.07 3.68 -3.82
N VAL A 56 -4.80 4.04 -3.62
CA VAL A 56 -3.76 3.10 -3.18
C VAL A 56 -4.13 2.49 -1.82
N LEU A 57 -4.52 3.31 -0.84
CA LEU A 57 -4.92 2.83 0.48
C LEU A 57 -6.18 1.96 0.44
N GLY A 58 -7.17 2.31 -0.38
CA GLY A 58 -8.37 1.51 -0.54
C GLY A 58 -8.05 0.10 -1.02
N PHE A 59 -7.09 -0.03 -1.94
CA PHE A 59 -6.64 -1.34 -2.42
C PHE A 59 -5.70 -2.05 -1.45
N SER A 60 -4.86 -1.32 -0.71
CA SER A 60 -3.81 -1.88 0.14
C SER A 60 -4.23 -2.11 1.61
N ALA A 61 -5.46 -1.75 1.98
CA ALA A 61 -6.03 -1.99 3.30
C ALA A 61 -7.02 -3.15 3.30
N VAL A 62 -6.99 -3.97 4.34
CA VAL A 62 -7.89 -5.12 4.56
C VAL A 62 -8.60 -4.92 5.90
N PRO A 63 -9.93 -5.05 5.98
CA PRO A 63 -10.71 -4.87 7.21
C PRO A 63 -10.65 -6.11 8.11
N ARG A 64 -9.44 -6.61 8.37
CA ARG A 64 -9.15 -7.63 9.39
C ARG A 64 -7.72 -7.50 9.88
N ARG A 65 -7.46 -7.99 11.07
CA ARG A 65 -6.10 -8.15 11.59
C ARG A 65 -5.42 -9.36 10.93
N LEU A 66 -4.24 -9.15 10.38
CA LEU A 66 -3.43 -10.17 9.72
C LEU A 66 -1.96 -9.94 10.07
N LEU A 67 -1.43 -10.80 10.92
CA LEU A 67 -0.01 -10.90 11.18
C LEU A 67 0.66 -11.69 10.06
N ALA A 68 1.95 -11.49 9.88
CA ALA A 68 2.71 -12.27 8.90
C ALA A 68 2.59 -13.77 9.22
N ALA A 69 2.59 -14.15 10.50
CA ALA A 69 2.46 -15.55 10.94
C ALA A 69 1.13 -16.21 10.53
N ASP A 70 0.07 -15.43 10.27
CA ASP A 70 -1.24 -15.93 9.85
C ASP A 70 -1.29 -16.30 8.35
N VAL A 71 -0.26 -15.90 7.61
CA VAL A 71 -0.07 -16.23 6.20
C VAL A 71 0.63 -17.59 6.09
N PRO A 72 -0.01 -18.58 5.44
CA PRO A 72 0.54 -19.93 5.35
C PRO A 72 1.96 -19.95 4.80
N VAL A 73 2.83 -20.70 5.46
CA VAL A 73 4.13 -21.06 4.88
C VAL A 73 3.87 -22.17 3.85
N PRO A 74 4.30 -22.00 2.59
CA PRO A 74 4.10 -23.02 1.58
C PRO A 74 4.79 -24.32 2.00
N PRO A 75 4.07 -25.47 2.03
CA PRO A 75 4.74 -26.76 2.13
C PRO A 75 5.63 -26.94 0.89
N ARG A 76 6.74 -27.67 1.04
CA ARG A 76 7.70 -27.91 -0.05
C ARG A 76 6.95 -28.30 -1.34
N GLY A 77 6.97 -27.41 -2.34
CA GLY A 77 6.40 -27.65 -3.67
C GLY A 77 4.99 -27.09 -3.94
N ALA A 78 4.29 -26.47 -2.99
CA ALA A 78 2.98 -25.85 -3.25
C ALA A 78 2.89 -24.39 -2.77
N GLY A 79 2.48 -23.50 -3.67
CA GLY A 79 2.26 -22.08 -3.36
C GLY A 79 1.02 -21.88 -2.50
N ALA A 80 1.15 -21.94 -1.18
CA ALA A 80 0.07 -21.60 -0.27
C ALA A 80 -0.16 -20.08 -0.30
N VAL A 81 -1.39 -19.67 -0.62
CA VAL A 81 -1.78 -18.27 -0.74
C VAL A 81 -3.01 -18.02 0.12
N ARG A 82 -3.00 -16.91 0.86
CA ARG A 82 -4.14 -16.35 1.56
C ARG A 82 -4.79 -15.30 0.68
N LEU A 83 -6.06 -15.50 0.37
CA LEU A 83 -6.90 -14.49 -0.28
C LEU A 83 -7.43 -13.51 0.77
N LEU A 84 -7.35 -12.22 0.46
CA LEU A 84 -7.78 -11.13 1.33
C LEU A 84 -8.65 -10.18 0.51
N ASP A 85 -9.79 -9.76 1.07
CA ASP A 85 -10.64 -8.74 0.44
C ASP A 85 -10.22 -7.36 0.94
N SER A 86 -9.82 -6.47 0.03
CA SER A 86 -9.43 -5.10 0.36
C SER A 86 -10.66 -4.23 0.67
N VAL A 87 -10.42 -3.05 1.23
CA VAL A 87 -11.46 -2.03 1.43
C VAL A 87 -12.09 -1.58 0.11
N SER A 88 -11.32 -1.57 -0.99
CA SER A 88 -11.84 -1.28 -2.33
C SER A 88 -12.70 -2.40 -2.94
N GLY A 89 -12.86 -3.53 -2.25
CA GLY A 89 -13.62 -4.69 -2.72
C GLY A 89 -12.86 -5.59 -3.70
N LEU A 90 -11.57 -5.31 -3.95
CA LEU A 90 -10.71 -6.11 -4.80
C LEU A 90 -9.89 -7.10 -3.96
N ARG A 91 -9.33 -8.13 -4.60
CA ARG A 91 -8.60 -9.18 -3.88
C ARG A 91 -7.10 -8.92 -3.86
N LEU A 92 -6.52 -9.10 -2.67
CA LEU A 92 -5.09 -9.25 -2.47
C LEU A 92 -4.73 -10.72 -2.22
N TYR A 93 -3.53 -11.09 -2.63
CA TYR A 93 -2.95 -12.42 -2.52
C TYR A 93 -1.71 -12.33 -1.64
N ALA A 94 -1.83 -12.81 -0.41
CA ALA A 94 -0.70 -12.87 0.52
C ALA A 94 -0.09 -14.28 0.53
N SER A 95 1.23 -14.36 0.44
CA SER A 95 1.98 -15.61 0.47
C SER A 95 3.30 -15.42 1.23
N ARG A 96 4.07 -16.50 1.37
CA ARG A 96 5.45 -16.44 1.86
C ARG A 96 6.42 -16.82 0.74
N ASP A 97 7.51 -16.08 0.61
CA ASP A 97 8.59 -16.45 -0.31
C ASP A 97 9.45 -17.61 0.22
N ALA A 98 10.42 -18.07 -0.57
CA ALA A 98 11.33 -19.14 -0.18
C ALA A 98 12.20 -18.84 1.05
N ARG A 99 12.34 -17.56 1.43
CA ARG A 99 13.04 -17.10 2.64
C ARG A 99 12.07 -16.87 3.81
N GLY A 100 10.77 -17.15 3.62
CA GLY A 100 9.73 -16.94 4.61
C GLY A 100 9.27 -15.49 4.74
N ALA A 101 9.68 -14.56 3.88
CA ALA A 101 9.20 -13.17 3.93
C ALA A 101 7.75 -13.08 3.43
N LEU A 102 6.98 -12.14 3.97
CA LEU A 102 5.62 -11.88 3.51
C LEU A 102 5.66 -11.27 2.11
N VAL A 103 4.84 -11.78 1.20
CA VAL A 103 4.68 -11.28 -0.15
C VAL A 103 3.21 -11.00 -0.39
N VAL A 104 2.87 -9.83 -0.91
CA VAL A 104 1.49 -9.44 -1.21
C VAL A 104 1.40 -8.99 -2.65
N ASN A 105 0.57 -9.67 -3.46
CA ASN A 105 0.48 -9.47 -4.92
C ASN A 105 1.86 -9.48 -5.61
N GLY A 106 2.77 -10.34 -5.16
CA GLY A 106 4.14 -10.42 -5.70
C GLY A 106 5.11 -9.37 -5.15
N VAL A 107 4.64 -8.40 -4.35
CA VAL A 107 5.49 -7.39 -3.71
C VAL A 107 5.96 -7.89 -2.34
N ARG A 108 7.27 -7.91 -2.15
CA ARG A 108 7.92 -8.38 -0.92
C ARG A 108 7.85 -7.34 0.21
N SER A 109 7.62 -7.80 1.43
CA SER A 109 7.69 -6.97 2.63
C SER A 109 9.13 -6.68 3.05
N GLU A 110 9.39 -5.46 3.51
CA GLU A 110 10.64 -5.04 4.17
C GLU A 110 10.52 -5.12 5.69
N CYS A 111 9.38 -4.69 6.24
CA CYS A 111 9.08 -4.73 7.66
C CYS A 111 7.64 -5.22 7.84
N VAL A 112 7.39 -6.08 8.83
CA VAL A 112 6.08 -6.70 9.06
C VAL A 112 5.65 -6.53 10.50
N ASP A 113 4.35 -6.68 10.74
CA ASP A 113 3.75 -6.76 12.08
C ASP A 113 3.93 -5.49 12.94
N ILE A 114 4.00 -4.31 12.33
CA ILE A 114 4.07 -3.04 13.07
C ILE A 114 2.68 -2.74 13.63
N ILE A 115 2.54 -2.74 14.96
CA ILE A 115 1.25 -2.51 15.62
C ILE A 115 1.02 -1.02 15.89
N ARG A 116 -0.17 -0.52 15.53
CA ARG A 116 -0.65 0.85 15.74
C ARG A 116 -2.10 0.79 16.24
N GLY A 117 -2.29 0.75 17.56
CA GLY A 117 -3.61 0.47 18.14
C GLY A 117 -4.07 -0.93 17.75
N GLU A 118 -5.25 -1.05 17.16
CA GLU A 118 -5.76 -2.32 16.62
C GLU A 118 -5.30 -2.62 15.18
N THR A 119 -4.66 -1.65 14.51
CA THR A 119 -4.19 -1.79 13.13
C THR A 119 -2.80 -2.43 13.06
N VAL A 120 -2.63 -3.36 12.13
CA VAL A 120 -1.33 -3.94 11.75
C VAL A 120 -0.83 -3.27 10.47
N VAL A 121 0.42 -2.85 10.46
CA VAL A 121 1.07 -2.23 9.31
C VAL A 121 2.22 -3.11 8.83
N HIS A 122 2.24 -3.38 7.53
CA HIS A 122 3.34 -4.05 6.84
C HIS A 122 3.92 -3.10 5.80
N VAL A 123 5.23 -2.92 5.82
CA VAL A 123 5.96 -2.08 4.85
C VAL A 123 6.42 -2.95 3.69
N LEU A 124 6.13 -2.54 2.47
CA LEU A 124 6.43 -3.24 1.24
C LEU A 124 7.48 -2.52 0.40
N ALA A 125 8.32 -3.29 -0.29
CA ALA A 125 9.32 -2.80 -1.25
C ALA A 125 8.69 -2.37 -2.60
N GLY A 126 7.40 -2.08 -2.63
CA GLY A 126 6.65 -1.69 -3.83
C GLY A 126 5.30 -1.09 -3.46
N VAL A 127 4.63 -0.49 -4.44
CA VAL A 127 3.28 0.05 -4.26
C VAL A 127 2.26 -0.97 -4.75
N LEU A 128 1.26 -1.30 -3.93
CA LEU A 128 0.13 -2.09 -4.38
C LEU A 128 -0.87 -1.18 -5.11
N MET A 129 -1.20 -1.54 -6.34
CA MET A 129 -2.20 -0.84 -7.16
C MET A 129 -3.14 -1.86 -7.77
N ASP A 130 -4.40 -1.46 -7.94
CA ASP A 130 -5.30 -2.23 -8.78
C ASP A 130 -4.90 -2.07 -10.26
N ALA A 131 -5.18 -3.08 -11.08
CA ALA A 131 -4.70 -3.14 -12.45
C ALA A 131 -5.23 -1.99 -13.33
N GLU A 132 -6.41 -1.44 -13.01
CA GLU A 132 -6.96 -0.29 -13.73
C GLU A 132 -6.18 0.98 -13.39
N PHE A 133 -5.89 1.20 -12.10
CA PHE A 133 -5.09 2.33 -11.64
C PHE A 133 -3.62 2.23 -12.08
N GLU A 134 -3.02 1.04 -12.08
CA GLU A 134 -1.65 0.85 -12.55
C GLU A 134 -1.50 1.27 -14.03
N ARG A 135 -2.50 0.97 -14.88
CA ARG A 135 -2.51 1.37 -16.29
C ARG A 135 -2.46 2.87 -16.50
N SER A 136 -2.97 3.69 -15.57
CA SER A 136 -2.88 5.15 -15.72
C SER A 136 -1.44 5.67 -15.63
N PHE A 137 -0.49 4.88 -15.10
CA PHE A 137 0.93 5.21 -15.03
C PHE A 137 1.76 4.59 -16.16
N GLY A 138 1.24 3.56 -16.84
CA GLY A 138 1.94 2.82 -17.90
C GLY A 138 1.87 3.45 -19.29
N GLY A 139 1.17 4.59 -19.44
CA GLY A 139 1.02 5.34 -20.69
C GLY A 139 2.02 6.49 -20.89
N ILE A 140 3.13 6.53 -20.13
CA ILE A 140 4.18 7.56 -20.21
C ILE A 140 5.44 6.98 -20.83
#